data_AF-A0A2V8G6F2-F1
#
_entry.id   AF-A0A2V8G6F2-F1
#
_cell.length_a   1.000
_cell.length_b   1.000
_cell.length_c   1.000
_cell.angle_alpha   90.00
_cell.angle_beta   90.00
_cell.angle_gamma   90.00
#
_symmetry.space_group_name_H-M   'P 1'
#
loop_
_entity.id
_entity.type
_entity.pdbx_description
1 polymer ?
#
loop_
_entity_poly.entity_id
_entity_poly.type
_entity_poly.pdbx_seq_one_letter_code
_entity_poly.pdbx_strand_id
1 'polypeptide(L)'
;MARARKKRTSKTTQDIFSPTRSGAPQRRKPGRPPIHDEAWTKVTVVLFNRQIVFLDRLAANIRAQSGAAISRAQLIRALLDAVAEADIDLTAATSEADLKATVLARLGRYRLGITQ
;
A
#
# COMPACT_ATOMS: atom_id res chain seq x y z
N MET A 1 36.82 36.02 -6.49
CA MET A 1 35.87 35.07 -7.10
C MET A 1 34.46 35.34 -6.56
N ALA A 2 33.64 36.13 -7.27
CA ALA A 2 32.32 36.58 -6.81
C ALA A 2 31.21 35.55 -7.11
N ARG A 3 30.36 35.24 -6.13
CA ARG A 3 29.19 34.35 -6.28
C ARG A 3 28.02 35.10 -6.91
N ALA A 4 27.55 34.65 -8.07
CA ALA A 4 26.37 35.20 -8.75
C ALA A 4 25.07 34.86 -7.97
N ARG A 5 24.34 35.89 -7.55
CA ARG A 5 23.07 35.81 -6.83
C ARG A 5 21.93 35.45 -7.81
N LYS A 6 21.35 34.25 -7.67
CA LYS A 6 20.23 33.78 -8.51
C LYS A 6 18.97 34.59 -8.21
N LYS A 7 18.54 35.44 -9.16
CA LYS A 7 17.28 36.21 -9.06
C LYS A 7 16.09 35.26 -9.02
N ARG A 8 15.27 35.35 -7.97
CA ARG A 8 13.94 34.73 -7.92
C ARG A 8 13.01 35.57 -8.80
N THR A 9 12.67 35.06 -9.98
CA THR A 9 11.64 35.65 -10.83
C THR A 9 10.27 35.27 -10.26
N SER A 10 9.57 36.25 -9.71
CA SER A 10 8.15 36.14 -9.40
C SER A 10 7.39 35.95 -10.71
N LYS A 11 6.60 34.86 -10.82
CA LYS A 11 5.75 34.61 -11.99
C LYS A 11 4.70 35.71 -12.07
N THR A 12 4.69 36.46 -13.17
CA THR A 12 3.69 37.51 -13.43
C THR A 12 2.39 36.88 -13.93
N THR A 13 1.23 37.48 -13.66
CA THR A 13 -0.10 37.00 -14.09
C THR A 13 -0.20 36.65 -15.59
N GLN A 14 0.60 37.29 -16.44
CA GLN A 14 0.64 37.01 -17.88
C GLN A 14 1.30 35.66 -18.25
N ASP A 15 2.07 35.03 -17.35
CA ASP A 15 2.63 33.69 -17.55
C ASP A 15 1.58 32.57 -17.40
N ILE A 16 0.40 32.87 -16.84
CA ILE A 16 -0.67 31.88 -16.61
C ILE A 16 -1.35 31.49 -17.93
N PHE A 17 -1.52 32.45 -18.84
CA PHE A 17 -2.20 32.26 -20.12
C PHE A 17 -1.24 31.94 -21.27
N SER A 18 0.06 31.85 -20.99
CA SER A 18 1.04 31.46 -21.99
C SER A 18 0.97 29.95 -22.23
N PRO A 19 0.84 29.48 -23.49
CA PRO A 19 0.84 28.05 -23.80
C PRO A 19 2.09 27.41 -23.21
N THR A 20 1.91 26.40 -22.37
CA THR A 20 3.03 25.71 -21.74
C THR A 20 3.84 25.06 -22.86
N ARG A 21 5.02 25.61 -23.18
CA ARG A 21 5.94 24.98 -24.12
C ARG A 21 6.17 23.56 -23.62
N SER A 22 5.80 22.58 -24.44
CA SER A 22 6.04 21.15 -24.21
C SER A 22 7.55 20.91 -24.22
N GLY A 23 8.21 21.25 -23.11
CA GLY A 23 9.59 20.92 -22.85
C GLY A 23 9.74 19.41 -22.82
N ALA A 24 10.88 18.94 -23.34
CA ALA A 24 11.28 17.54 -23.36
C ALA A 24 10.92 16.82 -22.05
N PRO A 25 10.54 15.52 -22.10
CA PRO A 25 9.97 14.80 -20.97
C PRO A 25 10.91 14.87 -19.77
N GLN A 26 10.59 15.73 -18.80
CA GLN A 26 11.29 15.73 -17.52
C GLN A 26 10.99 14.40 -16.84
N ARG A 27 12.04 13.60 -16.61
CA ARG A 27 11.96 12.38 -15.80
C ARG A 27 11.28 12.74 -14.48
N ARG A 28 10.07 12.22 -14.26
CA ARG A 28 9.33 12.40 -13.01
C ARG A 28 10.27 11.99 -11.88
N LYS A 29 10.60 12.93 -11.00
CA LYS A 29 11.41 12.61 -9.81
C LYS A 29 10.67 11.51 -9.03
N PRO A 30 11.37 10.49 -8.51
CA PRO A 30 10.75 9.51 -7.63
C PRO A 30 9.93 10.25 -6.56
N GLY A 31 8.69 9.81 -6.34
CA GLY A 31 7.86 10.35 -5.27
C GLY A 31 8.59 10.22 -3.92
N ARG A 32 8.17 11.02 -2.93
CA ARG A 32 8.72 10.92 -1.57
C ARG A 32 8.63 9.45 -1.12
N PRO A 33 9.73 8.85 -0.62
CA PRO A 33 9.69 7.50 -0.07
C PRO A 33 8.63 7.42 1.04
N PRO A 34 7.87 6.31 1.14
CA PRO A 34 6.99 6.09 2.27
C PRO A 34 7.76 6.25 3.57
N ILE A 35 7.26 7.09 4.48
CA ILE A 35 7.77 7.19 5.84
C ILE A 35 7.18 6.00 6.60
N HIS A 36 8.04 5.23 7.25
CA HIS A 36 7.66 4.11 8.10
C HIS A 36 8.14 4.43 9.51
N ASP A 37 7.26 4.26 10.49
CA ASP A 37 7.55 4.57 11.90
C ASP A 37 8.34 3.43 12.59
N GLU A 38 8.37 2.24 11.98
CA GLU A 38 9.04 1.04 12.47
C GLU A 38 10.16 0.58 11.54
N ALA A 39 11.19 -0.04 12.11
CA ALA A 39 12.25 -0.71 11.35
C ALA A 39 11.65 -1.84 10.49
N TRP A 40 11.99 -1.85 9.21
CA TRP A 40 11.46 -2.84 8.26
C TRP A 40 12.60 -3.51 7.50
N THR A 41 12.44 -4.79 7.23
CA THR A 41 13.34 -5.56 6.37
C THR A 41 12.64 -5.88 5.05
N LYS A 42 13.33 -5.64 3.93
CA LYS A 42 12.80 -6.01 2.61
C LYS A 42 12.91 -7.52 2.41
N VAL A 43 11.77 -8.18 2.21
CA VAL A 43 11.69 -9.61 1.92
C VAL A 43 10.97 -9.84 0.59
N THR A 44 11.40 -10.83 -0.18
CA THR A 44 10.71 -11.31 -1.39
C THR A 44 9.90 -12.56 -1.08
N VAL A 45 8.61 -12.54 -1.39
CA VAL A 45 7.71 -13.70 -1.27
C VAL A 45 7.16 -14.09 -2.63
N VAL A 46 6.95 -15.39 -2.84
CA VAL A 46 6.31 -15.90 -4.05
C VAL A 46 4.82 -16.06 -3.78
N LEU A 47 3.99 -15.44 -4.61
CA LEU A 47 2.54 -15.51 -4.53
C LEU A 47 1.97 -15.96 -5.87
N PHE A 48 0.83 -16.65 -5.84
CA PHE A 48 0.12 -16.98 -7.05
C PHE A 48 -0.48 -15.73 -7.70
N ASN A 49 -0.58 -15.71 -9.03
CA ASN A 49 -1.18 -14.59 -9.77
C ASN A 49 -2.57 -14.21 -9.24
N ARG A 50 -3.39 -15.20 -8.86
CA ARG A 50 -4.71 -14.99 -8.27
C ARG A 50 -4.66 -14.17 -6.95
N GLN A 51 -3.65 -14.39 -6.12
CA GLN A 51 -3.48 -13.67 -4.85
C GLN A 51 -3.04 -12.23 -5.10
N ILE A 52 -2.14 -12.00 -6.06
CA ILE A 52 -1.72 -10.65 -6.46
C ILE A 52 -2.91 -9.84 -6.97
N VAL A 53 -3.70 -10.42 -7.87
CA VAL A 53 -4.91 -9.77 -8.41
C VAL A 53 -5.91 -9.46 -7.31
N PHE A 54 -6.09 -10.37 -6.34
CA PHE A 54 -6.96 -10.12 -5.19
C PHE A 54 -6.47 -8.94 -4.33
N LEU A 55 -5.18 -8.91 -3.99
CA LEU A 55 -4.59 -7.82 -3.20
C LEU A 55 -4.72 -6.47 -3.90
N ASP A 56 -4.46 -6.42 -5.21
CA ASP A 56 -4.57 -5.17 -5.99
C ASP A 56 -6.03 -4.69 -6.09
N ARG A 57 -6.98 -5.61 -6.28
CA ARG A 57 -8.42 -5.28 -6.27
C ARG A 57 -8.88 -4.76 -4.91
N LEU A 58 -8.44 -5.40 -3.82
CA LEU A 58 -8.76 -4.95 -2.47
C LEU A 58 -8.21 -3.54 -2.20
N ALA A 59 -6.95 -3.28 -2.55
CA ALA A 59 -6.35 -1.97 -2.43
C ALA A 59 -7.10 -0.90 -3.26
N ALA A 60 -7.49 -1.24 -4.49
CA ALA A 60 -8.26 -0.35 -5.36
C ALA A 60 -9.64 -0.02 -4.77
N ASN A 61 -10.34 -1.03 -4.22
CA ASN A 61 -11.64 -0.86 -3.59
C ASN A 61 -11.56 0.04 -2.34
N ILE A 62 -10.56 -0.18 -1.48
CA ILE A 62 -10.35 0.66 -0.30
C ILE A 62 -10.09 2.10 -0.72
N ARG A 63 -9.28 2.32 -1.76
CA ARG A 63 -9.01 3.66 -2.28
C ARG A 63 -10.25 4.31 -2.88
N ALA A 64 -11.10 3.54 -3.57
CA ALA A 64 -12.35 4.04 -4.13
C ALA A 64 -13.33 4.48 -3.02
N GLN A 65 -13.34 3.78 -1.88
CA GLN A 65 -14.27 4.06 -0.77
C GLN A 65 -13.76 5.13 0.19
N SER A 66 -12.48 5.08 0.57
CA SER A 66 -11.89 5.93 1.61
C SER A 66 -10.99 7.05 1.08
N GLY A 67 -10.59 6.97 -0.19
CA GLY A 67 -9.52 7.81 -0.74
C GLY A 67 -8.10 7.41 -0.30
N ALA A 68 -7.94 6.51 0.68
CA ALA A 68 -6.65 6.09 1.19
C ALA A 68 -5.92 5.14 0.23
N ALA A 69 -4.62 5.36 0.05
CA ALA A 69 -3.77 4.49 -0.76
C ALA A 69 -3.05 3.47 0.15
N ILE A 70 -3.53 2.23 0.16
CA ILE A 70 -2.92 1.12 0.91
C ILE A 70 -2.10 0.25 -0.03
N SER A 71 -0.86 -0.05 0.36
CA SER A 71 0.05 -0.93 -0.38
C SER A 71 -0.21 -2.41 -0.08
N ARG A 72 0.19 -3.30 -1.00
CA ARG A 72 0.12 -4.76 -0.78
C ARG A 72 0.83 -5.19 0.50
N ALA A 73 1.97 -4.59 0.82
CA ALA A 73 2.72 -4.89 2.03
C ALA A 73 1.98 -4.47 3.31
N GLN A 74 1.24 -3.36 3.29
CA GLN A 74 0.39 -2.96 4.42
C GLN A 74 -0.78 -3.93 4.61
N LEU A 75 -1.42 -4.37 3.51
CA LEU A 75 -2.48 -5.37 3.59
C LEU A 75 -1.97 -6.69 4.18
N ILE A 76 -0.83 -7.19 3.69
CA ILE A 76 -0.25 -8.45 4.19
C ILE A 76 0.12 -8.32 5.67
N ARG A 77 0.74 -7.20 6.10
CA ARG A 77 1.08 -6.97 7.51
C ARG A 77 -0.16 -6.93 8.40
N ALA A 78 -1.16 -6.12 8.05
CA ALA A 78 -2.40 -6.03 8.83
C ALA A 78 -3.11 -7.39 8.98
N LEU A 79 -3.06 -8.25 7.96
CA LEU A 79 -3.60 -9.60 8.05
C LEU A 79 -2.77 -10.51 8.96
N LEU A 80 -1.44 -10.39 8.94
CA LEU A 80 -0.56 -11.14 9.83
C LEU A 80 -0.74 -10.71 11.29
N ASP A 81 -0.79 -9.40 11.54
CA ASP A 81 -1.00 -8.85 12.88
C ASP A 81 -2.35 -9.30 13.43
N ALA A 82 -3.42 -9.23 12.62
CA ALA A 82 -4.75 -9.71 13.02
C ALA A 82 -4.76 -11.22 13.34
N VAL A 83 -3.99 -12.04 12.63
CA VAL A 83 -3.87 -13.48 12.92
C VAL A 83 -3.07 -13.72 14.20
N ALA A 84 -2.00 -12.95 14.43
CA ALA A 84 -1.19 -13.03 15.64
C ALA A 84 -1.97 -12.60 16.89
N GLU A 85 -2.81 -11.57 16.78
CA GLU A 85 -3.67 -11.09 17.87
C GLU A 85 -4.88 -11.99 18.15
N ALA A 86 -5.39 -12.70 17.13
CA ALA A 86 -6.61 -13.51 17.24
C ALA A 86 -6.44 -14.84 18.03
N ASP A 87 -5.27 -15.08 18.63
CA ASP A 87 -4.90 -16.28 19.39
C ASP A 87 -5.31 -17.58 18.66
N ILE A 88 -5.06 -17.61 17.35
CA ILE A 88 -5.35 -18.77 16.51
C ILE A 88 -4.14 -19.69 16.58
N ASP A 89 -4.31 -20.86 17.20
CA ASP A 89 -3.28 -21.89 17.14
C ASP A 89 -3.20 -22.46 15.71
N LEU A 90 -2.14 -22.04 15.01
CA LEU A 90 -1.80 -22.50 13.67
C LEU A 90 -0.65 -23.51 13.68
N THR A 91 -0.10 -23.86 14.84
CA THR A 91 1.10 -24.70 14.96
C THR A 91 0.83 -26.16 14.59
N ALA A 92 -0.42 -26.60 14.69
CA ALA A 92 -0.86 -27.93 14.29
C ALA A 92 -1.04 -28.09 12.76
N ALA A 93 -0.94 -27.02 11.96
CA ALA A 93 -1.17 -27.10 10.52
C ALA A 93 -0.02 -27.80 9.79
N THR A 94 -0.32 -28.89 9.07
CA THR A 94 0.66 -29.67 8.32
C THR A 94 0.78 -29.29 6.85
N SER A 95 -0.14 -28.47 6.34
CA SER A 95 -0.16 -28.03 4.94
C SER A 95 -0.78 -26.64 4.77
N GLU A 96 -0.55 -25.98 3.62
CA GLU A 96 -1.20 -24.70 3.27
C GLU A 96 -2.73 -24.84 3.25
N ALA A 97 -3.24 -26.00 2.84
CA ALA A 97 -4.68 -26.29 2.82
C ALA A 97 -5.25 -26.37 4.25
N ASP A 98 -4.55 -27.04 5.17
CA ASP A 98 -4.96 -27.15 6.58
C ASP A 98 -4.94 -25.78 7.25
N LEU A 99 -3.87 -25.00 7.02
CA LEU A 99 -3.75 -23.63 7.54
C LEU A 99 -4.93 -22.77 7.09
N LYS A 100 -5.25 -22.82 5.80
CA LYS A 100 -6.39 -22.10 5.23
C LYS A 100 -7.72 -22.58 5.84
N ALA A 101 -7.89 -23.88 6.03
CA ALA A 101 -9.10 -24.44 6.62
C ALA A 101 -9.29 -23.98 8.08
N THR A 102 -8.23 -24.00 8.88
CA THR A 102 -8.25 -23.52 10.28
C THR A 102 -8.62 -22.04 10.36
N VAL A 103 -7.98 -21.20 9.55
CA VAL A 103 -8.28 -19.76 9.49
C VAL A 103 -9.74 -19.52 9.06
N LEU A 104 -10.20 -20.21 8.01
CA LEU A 104 -11.59 -20.09 7.54
C LEU A 104 -12.60 -20.56 8.57
N ALA A 105 -12.35 -21.67 9.27
CA ALA A 105 -13.23 -22.16 10.32
C ALA A 105 -13.34 -21.17 11.49
N ARG A 106 -12.25 -20.45 11.81
CA ARG A 106 -12.27 -19.39 12.82
C ARG A 106 -13.03 -18.15 12.32
N LEU A 107 -12.74 -17.64 11.13
CA LEU A 107 -13.42 -16.48 10.54
C LEU A 107 -14.90 -16.71 10.27
N GLY A 108 -15.28 -17.93 9.87
CA GLY A 108 -16.67 -18.33 9.67
C GLY A 108 -17.49 -18.30 10.97
N ARG A 109 -16.87 -18.67 12.10
CA ARG A 109 -17.48 -18.51 13.43
C ARG A 109 -17.65 -17.02 13.81
N TYR A 110 -16.75 -16.14 13.39
CA TYR A 110 -16.89 -14.70 13.60
C TYR A 110 -18.01 -14.06 12.75
N ARG A 111 -18.40 -14.68 11.61
CA ARG A 111 -19.48 -14.16 10.76
C ARG A 111 -20.88 -14.29 11.38
N LEU A 112 -21.03 -15.05 12.46
CA LEU A 112 -22.25 -15.15 13.28
C LEU A 112 -22.26 -14.19 14.48
N GLY A 113 -21.20 -13.39 14.67
CA GLY A 113 -21.08 -12.43 15.78
C GLY A 113 -21.43 -10.98 15.43
N ILE A 114 -21.83 -10.68 14.19
CA ILE A 114 -22.35 -9.37 13.79
C ILE A 114 -23.86 -9.51 13.57
N THR A 115 -24.58 -9.67 14.67
CA THR A 115 -26.03 -9.43 14.74
C THR A 115 -26.34 -8.94 16.14
N GLN A 116 -26.14 -7.64 16.36
CA GLN A 116 -27.10 -6.65 16.88
C GLN A 116 -26.36 -5.39 17.30
#